data_AF-T1AI33-F1
#
_entry.id   AF-T1AI33-F1
#
_cell.length_a   1.000
_cell.length_b   1.000
_cell.length_c   1.000
_cell.angle_alpha   90.00
_cell.angle_beta   90.00
_cell.angle_gamma   90.00
#
_symmetry.space_group_name_H-M   'P 1'
#
loop_
_entity.id
_entity.type
_entity.pdbx_description
1 polymer ?
#
loop_
_entity_poly.entity_id
_entity_poly.type
_entity_poly.pdbx_seq_one_letter_code
_entity_poly.pdbx_strand_id
1 'polypeptide(L)'
;MLRGIISSLARIGIKIDDYVWESGFLKSQEMDTVISSLSGSIQTEKEAQYIELKNGSKVFLRRADGTSLYTLRDLAYHTFKALNYDWLIDVLGEDHKDYAKSLNEILTEKVDLRAMVSFVFYSYVSLDTGKMST
;
A
#
# COMPACT_ATOMS: atom_id res chain seq x y z
N MET A 1 -7.09 -21.59 5.12
CA MET A 1 -6.10 -21.01 4.18
C MET A 1 -4.86 -20.50 4.92
N LEU A 2 -4.97 -19.46 5.78
CA LEU A 2 -3.81 -18.85 6.46
C LEU A 2 -2.89 -19.84 7.18
N ARG A 3 -3.44 -20.74 8.02
CA ARG A 3 -2.65 -21.77 8.73
C ARG A 3 -1.74 -22.60 7.80
N GLY A 4 -2.19 -22.92 6.59
CA GLY A 4 -1.41 -23.67 5.61
C GLY A 4 -0.24 -22.87 5.01
N ILE A 5 -0.47 -21.57 4.78
CA ILE A 5 0.57 -20.63 4.34
C ILE A 5 1.65 -20.51 5.43
N ILE A 6 1.24 -20.29 6.69
CA ILE A 6 2.14 -20.20 7.84
C ILE A 6 3.00 -21.45 7.98
N SER A 7 2.38 -22.63 7.90
CA SER A 7 3.11 -23.91 7.97
C SER A 7 4.14 -24.03 6.84
N SER A 8 3.81 -23.57 5.64
CA SER A 8 4.73 -23.64 4.49
C SER A 8 5.90 -22.68 4.60
N LEU A 9 5.67 -21.45 5.06
CA LEU A 9 6.71 -20.47 5.36
C LEU A 9 7.65 -20.96 6.47
N ALA A 10 7.10 -21.56 7.52
CA ALA A 10 7.90 -22.10 8.63
C ALA A 10 8.86 -23.21 8.18
N ARG A 11 8.47 -24.06 7.20
CA ARG A 11 9.35 -25.12 6.67
C ARG A 11 10.60 -24.57 5.96
N ILE A 12 10.56 -23.34 5.47
CA ILE A 12 11.71 -22.66 4.84
C ILE A 12 12.36 -21.62 5.76
N GLY A 13 12.07 -21.67 7.07
CA GLY A 13 12.69 -20.81 8.07
C GLY A 13 12.11 -19.39 8.16
N ILE A 14 10.97 -19.12 7.52
CA ILE A 14 10.31 -17.81 7.61
C ILE A 14 9.35 -17.79 8.79
N LYS A 15 9.51 -16.77 9.65
CA LYS A 15 8.62 -16.46 10.77
C LYS A 15 7.91 -15.14 10.48
N ILE A 16 6.62 -15.08 10.80
CA ILE A 16 5.82 -13.85 10.73
C ILE A 16 5.38 -13.54 12.16
N ASP A 17 5.66 -12.32 12.61
CA ASP A 17 5.36 -11.89 13.98
C ASP A 17 3.93 -11.35 14.14
N ASP A 18 3.37 -10.75 13.08
CA ASP A 18 2.05 -10.13 13.11
C ASP A 18 1.25 -10.32 11.80
N TYR A 19 -0.06 -10.37 11.91
CA TYR A 19 -1.01 -10.49 10.81
C TYR A 19 -2.03 -9.38 10.88
N VAL A 20 -1.99 -8.48 9.90
CA VAL A 20 -2.86 -7.32 9.86
C VAL A 20 -3.97 -7.51 8.83
N TRP A 21 -5.22 -7.23 9.21
CA TRP A 21 -6.39 -7.38 8.36
C TRP A 21 -6.79 -6.03 7.76
N GLU A 22 -6.97 -5.98 6.43
CA GLU A 22 -7.39 -4.76 5.72
C GLU A 22 -8.69 -4.15 6.26
N SER A 23 -9.62 -4.98 6.70
CA SER A 23 -10.90 -4.53 7.27
C SER A 23 -10.72 -3.66 8.52
N GLY A 24 -9.61 -3.81 9.24
CA GLY A 24 -9.27 -2.99 10.40
C GLY A 24 -9.07 -1.51 10.07
N PHE A 25 -8.64 -1.18 8.84
CA PHE A 25 -8.32 0.20 8.47
C PHE A 25 -9.50 1.01 7.91
N LEU A 26 -10.61 0.36 7.53
CA LEU A 26 -11.74 1.04 6.88
C LEU A 26 -12.40 2.13 7.73
N LYS A 27 -12.26 2.08 9.05
CA LYS A 27 -12.82 3.05 10.02
C LYS A 27 -11.79 3.43 11.09
N SER A 28 -10.52 3.45 10.70
CA SER A 28 -9.40 3.71 11.61
C SER A 28 -9.10 5.20 11.74
N GLN A 29 -8.49 5.60 12.85
CA GLN A 29 -8.06 7.00 13.06
C GLN A 29 -6.99 7.41 12.03
N GLU A 30 -6.21 6.46 11.55
CA GLU A 30 -5.19 6.65 10.53
C GLU A 30 -5.81 6.93 9.16
N MET A 31 -6.95 6.28 8.84
CA MET A 31 -7.74 6.61 7.65
C MET A 31 -8.23 8.06 7.71
N ASP A 32 -8.75 8.51 8.85
CA ASP A 32 -9.23 9.89 9.02
C ASP A 32 -8.07 10.89 8.89
N THR A 33 -6.91 10.55 9.46
CA THR A 33 -5.68 11.35 9.35
C THR A 33 -5.25 11.49 7.89
N VAL A 34 -5.19 10.39 7.14
CA VAL A 34 -4.86 10.41 5.71
C VAL A 34 -5.85 11.25 4.93
N ILE A 35 -7.17 11.06 5.12
CA ILE A 35 -8.19 11.84 4.40
C ILE A 35 -8.04 13.34 4.72
N SER A 36 -7.78 13.69 5.98
CA SER A 36 -7.55 15.07 6.39
C SER A 36 -6.33 15.67 5.69
N SER A 37 -5.19 14.98 5.69
CA SER A 37 -3.96 15.44 5.02
C SER A 37 -4.15 15.58 3.51
N LEU A 38 -4.93 14.69 2.88
CA LEU A 38 -5.18 14.73 1.44
C LEU A 38 -6.24 15.74 1.02
N SER A 39 -7.11 16.21 1.92
CA SER A 39 -8.29 17.03 1.59
C SER A 39 -8.02 18.20 0.63
N GLY A 40 -6.91 18.93 0.80
CA GLY A 40 -6.52 20.05 -0.07
C GLY A 40 -5.97 19.67 -1.44
N SER A 41 -5.68 18.39 -1.69
CA SER A 41 -5.17 17.86 -2.96
C SER A 41 -6.18 17.01 -3.72
N ILE A 42 -7.33 16.67 -3.12
CA ILE A 42 -8.34 15.82 -3.75
C ILE A 42 -9.05 16.56 -4.88
N GLN A 43 -9.06 15.95 -6.05
CA GLN A 43 -9.83 16.35 -7.22
C GLN A 43 -10.95 15.33 -7.48
N THR A 44 -11.98 15.75 -8.22
CA THR A 44 -13.12 14.88 -8.57
C THR A 44 -13.34 14.88 -10.08
N GLU A 45 -13.45 13.69 -10.67
CA GLU A 45 -13.82 13.48 -12.07
C GLU A 45 -14.90 12.40 -12.16
N LYS A 46 -16.06 12.73 -12.75
CA LYS A 46 -17.21 11.81 -12.86
C LYS A 46 -17.55 11.12 -11.52
N GLU A 47 -17.59 11.91 -10.46
CA GLU A 47 -17.84 11.49 -9.06
C GLU A 47 -16.74 10.61 -8.43
N ALA A 48 -15.71 10.19 -9.18
CA ALA A 48 -14.55 9.52 -8.63
C ALA A 48 -13.55 10.53 -8.07
N GLN A 49 -13.02 10.26 -6.87
CA GLN A 49 -12.03 11.11 -6.22
C GLN A 49 -10.63 10.61 -6.50
N TYR A 50 -9.73 11.52 -6.88
CA TYR A 50 -8.32 11.22 -7.13
C TYR A 50 -7.42 12.33 -6.61
N ILE A 51 -6.13 12.03 -6.54
CA ILE A 51 -5.07 13.01 -6.37
C ILE A 51 -4.16 12.96 -7.59
N GLU A 52 -3.71 14.13 -8.03
CA GLU A 52 -2.78 14.25 -9.14
C GLU A 52 -1.36 14.33 -8.60
N LEU A 53 -0.50 13.48 -9.14
CA LEU A 53 0.93 13.44 -8.83
C LEU A 53 1.70 14.45 -9.67
N LYS A 54 2.95 14.75 -9.28
CA LYS A 54 3.83 15.69 -9.99
C LYS A 54 4.09 15.32 -11.44
N ASN A 55 4.04 14.03 -11.77
CA ASN A 55 4.18 13.54 -13.14
C ASN A 55 2.87 13.60 -13.96
N GLY A 56 1.80 14.19 -13.42
CA GLY A 56 0.48 14.30 -14.05
C GLY A 56 -0.37 13.02 -13.98
N SER A 57 0.13 11.95 -13.35
CA SER A 57 -0.66 10.73 -13.17
C SER A 57 -1.73 10.92 -12.09
N LYS A 58 -2.87 10.26 -12.27
CA LYS A 58 -4.01 10.32 -11.34
C LYS A 58 -4.06 9.06 -10.49
N VAL A 59 -3.99 9.23 -9.17
CA VAL A 59 -4.18 8.14 -8.21
C VAL A 59 -5.58 8.26 -7.63
N PHE A 60 -6.44 7.32 -8.00
CA PHE A 60 -7.82 7.29 -7.51
C PHE A 60 -7.86 6.79 -6.07
N LEU A 61 -8.66 7.48 -5.25
CA LEU A 61 -8.87 7.18 -3.83
C LEU A 61 -10.25 6.56 -3.61
N ARG A 62 -11.29 7.08 -4.27
CA ARG A 62 -12.65 6.57 -4.18
C ARG A 62 -13.29 6.46 -5.55
N ARG A 63 -14.11 5.42 -5.73
CA ARG A 63 -15.01 5.27 -6.88
C ARG A 63 -16.22 6.20 -6.74
N ALA A 64 -16.96 6.36 -7.84
CA ALA A 64 -18.21 7.12 -7.88
C ALA A 64 -19.26 6.63 -6.86
N ASP A 65 -19.28 5.32 -6.57
CA ASP A 65 -20.16 4.71 -5.56
C ASP A 65 -19.71 4.97 -4.10
N GLY A 66 -18.65 5.75 -3.89
CA GLY A 66 -18.09 6.06 -2.58
C GLY A 66 -17.15 5.00 -2.01
N THR A 67 -16.97 3.87 -2.70
CA THR A 67 -16.09 2.78 -2.25
C THR A 67 -14.63 3.23 -2.25
N SER A 68 -13.95 3.02 -1.12
CA SER A 68 -12.51 3.28 -0.97
C SER A 68 -11.67 2.27 -1.74
N LEU A 69 -10.72 2.77 -2.52
CA LEU A 69 -9.74 1.96 -3.23
C LEU A 69 -8.59 1.54 -2.30
N TYR A 70 -7.83 0.55 -2.74
CA TYR A 70 -6.71 -0.03 -2.00
C TYR A 70 -5.68 1.04 -1.60
N THR A 71 -5.46 2.05 -2.44
CA THR A 71 -4.58 3.18 -2.14
C THR A 71 -4.85 3.84 -0.77
N LEU A 72 -6.12 4.12 -0.44
CA LEU A 72 -6.47 4.75 0.84
C LEU A 72 -6.13 3.84 2.03
N ARG A 73 -6.29 2.52 1.87
CA ARG A 73 -5.96 1.54 2.89
C ARG A 73 -4.45 1.41 3.08
N ASP A 74 -3.70 1.40 1.99
CA ASP A 74 -2.23 1.33 2.05
C ASP A 74 -1.65 2.58 2.70
N LEU A 75 -2.17 3.77 2.37
CA LEU A 75 -1.78 5.03 3.03
C LEU A 75 -2.08 5.01 4.54
N ALA A 76 -3.26 4.54 4.93
CA ALA A 76 -3.65 4.43 6.34
C ALA A 76 -2.73 3.43 7.08
N TYR A 77 -2.42 2.29 6.46
CA TYR A 77 -1.55 1.29 7.07
C TYR A 77 -0.11 1.78 7.24
N HIS A 78 0.42 2.51 6.26
CA HIS A 78 1.74 3.15 6.39
C HIS A 78 1.76 4.21 7.49
N THR A 79 0.69 5.00 7.59
CA THR A 79 0.52 5.98 8.67
C THR A 79 0.51 5.30 10.03
N PHE A 80 -0.23 4.20 10.18
CA PHE A 80 -0.23 3.37 11.40
C PHE A 80 1.16 2.84 11.74
N LYS A 81 1.87 2.26 10.76
CA LYS A 81 3.21 1.73 11.00
C LYS A 81 4.20 2.83 11.40
N ALA A 82 4.12 4.01 10.78
CA ALA A 82 5.01 5.13 11.10
C ALA A 82 4.85 5.67 12.52
N LEU A 83 3.73 5.38 13.20
CA LEU A 83 3.58 5.69 14.64
C LEU A 83 4.43 4.77 15.53
N ASN A 84 4.83 3.61 15.02
CA ASN A 84 5.48 2.54 15.79
C ASN A 84 6.91 2.23 15.31
N TYR A 85 7.27 2.65 14.10
CA TYR A 85 8.51 2.28 13.44
C TYR A 85 9.10 3.44 12.64
N ASP A 86 10.42 3.60 12.71
CA ASP A 86 11.15 4.64 11.97
C ASP A 86 11.47 4.23 10.52
N TRP A 87 11.47 2.93 10.22
CA TRP A 87 11.79 2.39 8.90
C TRP A 87 10.80 1.31 8.47
N LEU A 88 10.12 1.59 7.37
CA LEU A 88 9.16 0.70 6.72
C LEU A 88 9.80 0.11 5.47
N ILE A 89 9.90 -1.22 5.40
CA ILE A 89 10.41 -1.93 4.23
C ILE A 89 9.29 -2.77 3.64
N ASP A 90 8.88 -2.44 2.42
CA ASP A 90 7.88 -3.18 1.66
C ASP A 90 8.58 -4.06 0.62
N VAL A 91 8.31 -5.37 0.68
CA VAL A 91 8.82 -6.36 -0.27
C VAL A 91 7.71 -6.72 -1.25
N LEU A 92 7.85 -6.31 -2.51
CA LEU A 92 6.79 -6.37 -3.53
C LEU A 92 7.29 -7.03 -4.83
N GLY A 93 6.36 -7.53 -5.64
CA GLY A 93 6.66 -7.95 -7.01
C GLY A 93 7.06 -6.76 -7.90
N GLU A 94 7.86 -7.01 -8.92
CA GLU A 94 8.36 -5.95 -9.82
C GLU A 94 7.27 -5.21 -10.61
N ASP A 95 6.11 -5.82 -10.77
CA ASP A 95 4.90 -5.25 -11.36
C ASP A 95 4.26 -4.14 -10.51
N HIS A 96 4.66 -4.01 -9.24
CA HIS A 96 4.17 -2.97 -8.34
C HIS A 96 5.05 -1.71 -8.30
N LYS A 97 6.10 -1.59 -9.12
CA LYS A 97 7.04 -0.46 -9.09
C LYS A 97 6.37 0.91 -9.28
N ASP A 98 5.48 1.04 -10.26
CA ASP A 98 4.79 2.32 -10.52
C ASP A 98 3.80 2.68 -9.41
N TYR A 99 3.14 1.66 -8.85
CA TYR A 99 2.28 1.84 -7.70
C TYR A 99 3.05 2.29 -6.47
N ALA A 100 4.16 1.62 -6.14
CA ALA A 100 5.02 1.96 -5.02
C ALA A 100 5.60 3.38 -5.15
N LYS A 101 6.01 3.80 -6.36
CA LYS A 101 6.46 5.18 -6.61
C LYS A 101 5.35 6.19 -6.31
N SER A 102 4.14 5.91 -6.79
CA SER A 102 2.97 6.75 -6.55
C SER A 102 2.64 6.83 -5.07
N LEU A 103 2.59 5.69 -4.38
CA LEU A 103 2.33 5.60 -2.94
C LEU A 103 3.37 6.39 -2.14
N ASN A 104 4.66 6.24 -2.46
CA ASN A 104 5.75 6.94 -1.79
C ASN A 104 5.66 8.45 -1.94
N GLU A 105 5.35 8.94 -3.15
CA GLU A 105 5.14 10.36 -3.40
C GLU A 105 4.01 10.92 -2.52
N ILE A 106 2.90 10.19 -2.41
CA ILE A 106 1.76 10.62 -1.60
C ILE A 106 2.12 10.62 -0.11
N LEU A 107 2.75 9.55 0.37
CA LEU A 107 3.17 9.43 1.77
C LEU A 107 4.12 10.55 2.18
N THR A 108 5.12 10.85 1.35
CA THR A 108 6.15 11.83 1.67
C THR A 108 5.69 13.27 1.47
N GLU A 109 4.95 13.57 0.40
CA GLU A 109 4.66 14.96 0.02
C GLU A 109 3.28 15.45 0.44
N LYS A 110 2.32 14.54 0.64
CA LYS A 110 0.93 14.90 0.95
C LYS A 110 0.54 14.51 2.37
N VAL A 111 1.00 13.36 2.84
CA VAL A 111 0.76 12.90 4.22
C VAL A 111 1.84 13.42 5.18
N ASP A 112 3.01 13.83 4.67
CA ASP A 112 4.19 14.23 5.46
C ASP A 112 4.65 13.13 6.42
N LEU A 113 4.70 11.90 5.92
CA LEU A 113 5.13 10.74 6.68
C LEU A 113 6.63 10.84 6.99
N ARG A 114 6.97 10.89 8.29
CA ARG A 114 8.36 11.03 8.75
C ARG A 114 9.19 9.76 8.68
N ALA A 115 8.54 8.60 8.79
CA ALA A 115 9.23 7.31 8.74
C ALA A 115 9.85 7.10 7.36
N MET A 116 11.04 6.52 7.32
CA MET A 116 11.68 6.14 6.06
C MET A 116 10.90 4.99 5.43
N VAL A 117 10.52 5.13 4.16
CA VAL A 117 9.85 4.07 3.39
C VAL A 117 10.80 3.56 2.31
N SER A 118 11.00 2.25 2.25
CA SER A 118 11.87 1.58 1.28
C SER A 118 11.13 0.44 0.60
N PHE A 119 11.33 0.30 -0.71
CA PHE A 119 10.72 -0.76 -1.49
C PHE A 119 11.79 -1.71 -2.03
N VAL A 120 11.61 -3.00 -1.78
CA VAL A 120 12.44 -4.08 -2.33
C VAL A 120 11.60 -4.84 -3.34
N PHE A 121 12.01 -4.80 -4.60
CA PHE A 121 11.27 -5.48 -5.68
C PHE A 121 11.93 -6.81 -6.04
N TYR A 122 11.16 -7.89 -6.02
CA TYR A 122 11.59 -9.18 -6.58
C TYR A 122 11.03 -9.37 -7.99
N SER A 123 11.85 -9.95 -8.87
CA SER A 123 11.40 -10.35 -10.21
C SER A 123 10.79 -11.74 -10.21
N TYR A 124 10.07 -12.08 -11.28
CA TYR A 124 9.46 -13.40 -11.42
C TYR A 124 10.50 -14.53 -11.37
N VAL A 125 10.17 -15.60 -10.64
CA VAL A 125 10.94 -16.84 -10.66
C VAL A 125 10.49 -17.68 -11.85
N SER A 126 11.40 -17.94 -12.79
CA SER A 126 11.21 -18.90 -13.88
C SER A 126 11.79 -20.26 -13.50
N LEU A 127 11.06 -21.33 -13.82
CA LEU A 127 11.59 -22.69 -13.78
C LEU A 127 12.04 -23.10 -15.18
N ASP A 128 12.77 -24.20 -15.30
CA ASP A 128 13.21 -24.75 -16.60
C ASP A 128 12.01 -25.08 -17.52
N THR A 129 10.83 -25.30 -16.95
CA THR A 129 9.57 -25.53 -17.66
C THR A 129 8.84 -24.25 -18.09
N GLY A 130 9.41 -23.07 -17.84
CA GLY A 130 8.84 -21.76 -18.13
C GLY A 130 8.49 -20.94 -16.89
N LYS A 131 7.82 -19.80 -17.11
CA LYS A 131 7.33 -18.96 -16.01
C LYS A 131 6.25 -19.71 -15.23
N MET A 132 6.31 -19.65 -13.89
CA MET A 132 5.17 -20.06 -13.07
C MET A 132 4.06 -19.02 -13.26
N SER A 133 3.00 -19.41 -13.99
CA SER A 133 1.73 -18.69 -14.00
C SER A 133 0.84 -19.29 -12.92
N THR A 134 0.31 -18.44 -12.05
CA THR A 134 -0.86 -18.78 -11.22
C THR A 134 -2.12 -18.85 -12.06
#